data_AF-A0A7K2VQY1-F1
#
_entry.id   AF-A0A7K2VQY1-F1
#
_cell.length_a   1.000
_cell.length_b   1.000
_cell.length_c   1.000
_cell.angle_alpha   90.00
_cell.angle_beta   90.00
_cell.angle_gamma   90.00
#
_symmetry.space_group_name_H-M   'P 1'
#
loop_
_entity.id
_entity.type
_entity.pdbx_description
1 polymer ?
#
loop_
_entity_poly.entity_id
_entity_poly.type
_entity_poly.pdbx_seq_one_letter_code
_entity_poly.pdbx_strand_id
1 'polypeptide(L)'
;PSGAEARAAVRAALGRGDSESGPAPRSEPVVLASGNLGLVSFPDVPHRMTKEEIDARHPALLPTLANHPGIGFLLIRSAEHDGVVLGPCGTEIPLAELDERPGPLARFGPGAIDAVRRAHAFPHTADIMVNSWHDPATGQIHAFEEQIGSHGGLGGAQSRPFLLSPLTLSVPAEHGEALTGAERVHGVLRRWLGELNGPEVPLDADPERRAA
;
A
#
# COMPACT_ATOMS: atom_id res chain seq x y z
N PRO A 1 2.61 5.58 -14.53
CA PRO A 1 4.03 5.83 -14.17
C PRO A 1 4.94 4.60 -14.39
N SER A 2 6.00 4.73 -15.18
CA SER A 2 6.94 3.62 -15.41
C SER A 2 7.98 3.56 -14.29
N GLY A 3 8.52 2.38 -13.97
CA GLY A 3 9.56 2.22 -12.93
C GLY A 3 10.82 3.06 -13.12
N ALA A 4 10.97 3.77 -14.24
CA ALA A 4 12.02 4.75 -14.47
C ALA A 4 11.82 6.06 -13.68
N GLU A 5 10.58 6.52 -13.50
CA GLU A 5 10.27 7.76 -12.76
C GLU A 5 10.51 7.59 -11.26
N ALA A 6 10.13 6.43 -10.71
CA ALA A 6 10.43 6.06 -9.32
C ALA A 6 11.94 6.02 -9.04
N ARG A 7 12.75 5.54 -10.00
CA ARG A 7 14.21 5.51 -9.87
C ARG A 7 14.86 6.89 -9.95
N ALA A 8 14.28 7.81 -10.72
CA ALA A 8 14.76 9.19 -10.81
C ALA A 8 14.52 9.95 -9.49
N ALA A 9 13.35 9.79 -8.89
CA ALA A 9 13.02 10.37 -7.58
C ALA A 9 13.96 9.84 -6.46
N VAL A 10 14.24 8.53 -6.45
CA VAL A 10 15.19 7.93 -5.48
C VAL A 10 16.62 8.44 -5.67
N ARG A 11 17.08 8.65 -6.91
CA ARG A 11 18.42 9.21 -7.16
C ARG A 11 18.55 10.66 -6.75
N ALA A 12 17.49 11.47 -6.90
CA ALA A 12 17.49 12.86 -6.47
C ALA A 12 17.58 12.97 -4.93
N ALA A 13 16.92 12.07 -4.21
CA ALA A 13 16.95 12.02 -2.74
C ALA A 13 18.30 11.56 -2.14
N LEU A 14 19.13 10.84 -2.90
CA LEU A 14 20.42 10.29 -2.46
C LEU A 14 21.63 11.23 -2.72
N GLY A 15 21.38 12.51 -3.00
CA GLY A 15 22.39 13.51 -3.34
C GLY A 15 23.60 13.51 -2.40
N ARG A 16 24.79 13.17 -2.92
CA ARG A 16 26.07 13.33 -2.23
C ARG A 16 26.57 14.77 -2.35
N GLY A 17 26.67 15.43 -1.21
CA GLY A 17 27.74 16.37 -0.82
C GLY A 17 27.64 17.82 -1.27
N ASP A 18 27.44 18.73 -0.31
CA ASP A 18 28.45 19.73 0.03
C ASP A 18 28.29 20.18 1.49
N SER A 19 29.45 20.35 2.16
CA SER A 19 29.59 20.58 3.60
C SER A 19 29.52 22.06 3.95
N GLU A 20 28.55 22.44 4.80
CA GLU A 20 28.53 23.71 5.51
C GLU A 20 28.12 23.44 6.97
N SER A 21 28.97 23.84 7.92
CA SER A 21 28.84 23.55 9.35
C SER A 21 27.83 24.49 10.02
N GLY A 22 26.55 24.18 9.87
CA GLY A 22 25.42 24.61 10.70
C GLY A 22 24.56 23.40 11.10
N PRO A 23 23.46 23.52 11.87
CA PRO A 23 22.51 22.42 11.97
C PRO A 23 22.09 22.04 10.55
N ALA A 24 22.37 20.80 10.15
CA ALA A 24 22.11 20.35 8.80
C ALA A 24 20.65 20.70 8.43
N PRO A 25 20.39 21.30 7.26
CA PRO A 25 19.03 21.53 6.84
C PRO A 25 18.28 20.20 6.88
N ARG A 26 17.14 20.18 7.58
CA ARG A 26 16.28 18.99 7.62
C ARG A 26 15.96 18.61 6.18
N SER A 27 16.19 17.35 5.82
CA SER A 27 15.81 16.86 4.50
C SER A 27 14.33 17.12 4.28
N GLU A 28 14.00 17.60 3.08
CA GLU A 28 12.61 17.80 2.68
C GLU A 28 11.86 16.45 2.71
N PRO A 29 10.59 16.43 3.13
CA PRO A 29 9.79 15.22 3.07
C PRO A 29 9.67 14.74 1.62
N VAL A 30 9.80 13.43 1.42
CA VAL A 30 9.56 12.81 0.12
C VAL A 30 8.07 12.48 0.02
N VAL A 31 7.41 13.01 -1.01
CA VAL A 31 6.01 12.74 -1.30
C VAL A 31 5.91 12.00 -2.62
N LEU A 32 5.30 10.82 -2.60
CA LEU A 32 5.02 10.02 -3.79
C LEU A 32 3.52 9.89 -3.98
N ALA A 33 3.04 10.24 -5.17
CA ALA A 33 1.69 9.93 -5.62
C ALA A 33 1.72 8.67 -6.48
N SER A 34 0.74 7.79 -6.26
CA SER A 34 0.49 6.62 -7.09
C SER A 34 -1.02 6.46 -7.20
N GLY A 35 -1.60 6.93 -8.31
CA GLY A 35 -3.05 6.98 -8.49
C GLY A 35 -3.73 7.73 -7.36
N ASN A 36 -4.53 7.03 -6.54
CA ASN A 36 -5.29 7.62 -5.44
C ASN A 36 -4.68 7.37 -4.05
N LEU A 37 -3.41 6.92 -4.04
CA LEU A 37 -2.58 6.70 -2.87
C LEU A 37 -1.44 7.72 -2.82
N GLY A 38 -1.29 8.39 -1.69
CA GLY A 38 -0.16 9.26 -1.37
C GLY A 38 0.71 8.62 -0.30
N LEU A 39 2.02 8.73 -0.44
CA LEU A 39 3.00 8.23 0.52
C LEU A 39 3.93 9.38 0.89
N VAL A 40 3.96 9.74 2.17
CA VAL A 40 4.85 10.78 2.71
C VAL A 40 5.87 10.14 3.62
N SER A 41 7.16 10.39 3.37
CA SER A 41 8.26 9.88 4.19
C SER A 41 9.25 10.97 4.58
N PHE A 42 9.80 10.89 5.79
CA PHE A 42 10.81 11.79 6.33
C PHE A 42 12.18 11.09 6.33
N PRO A 43 12.95 11.17 5.23
CA PRO A 43 14.15 10.35 5.04
C PRO A 43 15.31 10.70 5.98
N ASP A 44 15.22 11.82 6.71
CA ASP A 44 16.18 12.19 7.74
C ASP A 44 15.97 11.43 9.06
N VAL A 45 14.88 10.65 9.18
CA VAL A 45 14.61 9.77 10.32
C VAL A 45 14.80 8.31 9.90
N PRO A 46 15.60 7.50 10.63
CA PRO A 46 15.94 6.13 10.22
C PRO A 46 14.83 5.10 10.50
N HIS A 47 13.70 5.53 11.07
CA HIS A 47 12.56 4.70 11.43
C HIS A 47 11.26 5.31 10.95
N ARG A 48 10.21 4.48 10.84
CA ARG A 48 8.85 4.97 10.57
C ARG A 48 8.35 5.78 11.76
N MET A 49 8.20 7.08 11.56
CA MET A 49 7.77 8.03 12.58
C MET A 49 6.36 7.69 13.09
N THR A 50 6.13 7.91 14.37
CA THR A 50 4.80 7.82 14.97
C THR A 50 4.02 9.11 14.78
N LYS A 51 2.70 9.03 14.93
CA LYS A 51 1.78 10.17 14.97
C LYS A 51 2.27 11.24 15.94
N GLU A 52 2.70 10.83 17.13
CA GLU A 52 3.17 11.73 18.19
C GLU A 52 4.46 12.45 17.80
N GLU A 53 5.41 11.75 17.16
CA GLU A 53 6.63 12.36 16.61
C GLU A 53 6.32 13.34 15.48
N ILE A 54 5.38 12.99 14.58
CA ILE A 54 4.96 13.86 13.47
C ILE A 54 4.24 15.10 14.00
N ASP A 55 3.31 14.96 14.95
CA ASP A 55 2.59 16.07 15.57
C ASP A 55 3.54 17.05 16.28
N ALA A 56 4.56 16.53 16.97
CA ALA A 56 5.58 17.34 17.63
C ALA A 56 6.48 18.09 16.62
N ARG A 57 6.84 17.42 15.51
CA ARG A 57 7.75 17.97 14.50
C ARG A 57 7.06 18.93 13.53
N HIS A 58 5.82 18.64 13.16
CA HIS A 58 5.01 19.36 12.17
C HIS A 58 3.60 19.62 12.71
N PRO A 59 3.44 20.57 13.64
CA PRO A 59 2.14 20.92 14.19
C PRO A 59 1.13 21.22 13.08
N ALA A 60 -0.08 20.71 13.25
CA ALA A 60 -1.21 20.82 12.31
C ALA A 60 -1.11 20.04 10.99
N LEU A 61 0.01 19.39 10.65
CA LEU A 61 0.11 18.63 9.39
C LEU A 61 -0.97 17.54 9.28
N LEU A 62 -1.06 16.66 10.29
CA LEU A 62 -2.01 15.56 10.30
C LEU A 62 -3.48 16.03 10.30
N PRO A 63 -3.92 16.96 11.16
CA PRO A 63 -5.30 17.45 11.10
C PRO A 63 -5.58 18.22 9.80
N THR A 64 -4.64 18.95 9.21
CA THR A 64 -4.84 19.61 7.91
C THR A 64 -5.09 18.59 6.81
N LEU A 65 -4.28 17.53 6.72
CA LEU A 65 -4.47 16.46 5.74
C LEU A 65 -5.77 15.70 5.98
N ALA A 66 -6.06 15.31 7.23
CA ALA A 66 -7.25 14.52 7.56
C ALA A 66 -8.57 15.28 7.31
N ASN A 67 -8.56 16.61 7.35
CA ASN A 67 -9.73 17.45 7.03
C ASN A 67 -9.78 17.92 5.57
N HIS A 68 -8.79 17.58 4.74
CA HIS A 68 -8.81 17.97 3.33
C HIS A 68 -9.93 17.20 2.59
N PRO A 69 -10.83 17.87 1.84
CA PRO A 69 -11.98 17.22 1.21
C PRO A 69 -11.55 16.16 0.17
N GLY A 70 -10.35 16.29 -0.38
CA GLY A 70 -9.75 15.32 -1.30
C GLY A 70 -9.25 14.02 -0.65
N ILE A 71 -9.14 13.96 0.68
CA ILE A 71 -8.55 12.85 1.43
C ILE A 71 -9.64 12.05 2.14
N GLY A 72 -9.55 10.73 2.03
CA GLY A 72 -10.49 9.79 2.61
C GLY A 72 -10.08 9.37 4.02
N PHE A 73 -8.80 9.05 4.20
CA PHE A 73 -8.21 8.76 5.51
C PHE A 73 -6.68 8.81 5.44
N LEU A 74 -6.05 8.89 6.60
CA LEU A 74 -4.63 8.67 6.79
C LEU A 74 -4.41 7.37 7.57
N LEU A 75 -3.38 6.60 7.21
CA LEU A 75 -2.86 5.50 8.03
C LEU A 75 -1.49 5.90 8.58
N ILE A 76 -1.34 5.87 9.89
CA ILE A 76 -0.16 6.37 10.61
C ILE A 76 0.19 5.40 11.74
N ARG A 77 1.48 5.23 12.02
CA ARG A 77 1.96 4.49 13.20
C ARG A 77 1.65 5.30 14.46
N SER A 78 1.26 4.67 15.56
CA SER A 78 1.11 5.33 16.86
C SER A 78 1.98 4.63 17.90
N ALA A 79 2.61 5.41 18.78
CA ALA A 79 3.32 4.85 19.93
C ALA A 79 2.36 4.19 20.93
N GLU A 80 1.14 4.72 21.06
CA GLU A 80 0.14 4.24 22.01
C GLU A 80 -0.67 3.05 21.47
N HIS A 81 -1.05 3.12 20.19
CA HIS A 81 -2.01 2.18 19.59
C HIS A 81 -1.43 1.29 18.50
N ASP A 82 -0.10 1.29 18.31
CA ASP A 82 0.65 0.70 17.19
C ASP A 82 0.33 1.34 15.82
N GLY A 83 -0.94 1.41 15.44
CA GLY A 83 -1.42 2.09 14.25
C GLY A 83 -2.79 2.72 14.45
N VAL A 84 -3.03 3.84 13.76
CA VAL A 84 -4.31 4.55 13.78
C VAL A 84 -4.72 4.96 12.36
N VAL A 85 -6.04 5.01 12.15
CA VAL A 85 -6.66 5.65 11.00
C VAL A 85 -7.16 7.02 11.42
N LEU A 86 -6.71 8.08 10.73
CA LEU A 86 -7.20 9.44 10.94
C LEU A 86 -8.19 9.83 9.84
N GLY A 87 -9.19 10.62 10.21
CA GLY A 87 -10.21 11.14 9.31
C GLY A 87 -10.67 12.56 9.70
N PRO A 88 -11.66 13.11 8.98
CA PRO A 88 -12.14 14.47 9.23
C PRO A 88 -12.74 14.62 10.63
N CYS A 89 -12.87 15.87 11.09
CA CYS A 89 -13.50 16.22 12.36
C CYS A 89 -12.83 15.60 13.60
N GLY A 90 -11.51 15.38 13.54
CA GLY A 90 -10.76 14.80 14.66
C GLY A 90 -10.98 13.29 14.84
N THR A 91 -11.45 12.60 13.80
CA THR A 91 -11.61 11.15 13.85
C THR A 91 -10.24 10.47 13.95
N GLU A 92 -10.08 9.63 14.97
CA GLU A 92 -8.91 8.79 15.20
C GLU A 92 -9.38 7.43 15.72
N ILE A 93 -9.00 6.37 15.01
CA ILE A 93 -9.43 5.01 15.35
C ILE A 93 -8.22 4.07 15.33
N PRO A 94 -7.88 3.43 16.46
CA PRO A 94 -6.90 2.35 16.53
C PRO A 94 -7.21 1.21 15.55
N LEU A 95 -6.19 0.63 14.91
CA LEU A 95 -6.38 -0.49 13.98
C LEU A 95 -7.05 -1.71 14.64
N ALA A 96 -6.86 -1.88 15.95
CA ALA A 96 -7.46 -2.95 16.74
C ALA A 96 -8.98 -2.81 16.89
N GLU A 97 -9.55 -1.63 16.68
CA GLU A 97 -10.97 -1.33 16.92
C GLU A 97 -11.75 -1.10 15.61
N LEU A 98 -11.11 -1.31 14.46
CA LEU A 98 -11.71 -1.08 13.15
C LEU A 98 -12.86 -2.04 12.83
N ASP A 99 -12.90 -3.22 13.44
CA ASP A 99 -13.96 -4.21 13.19
C ASP A 99 -15.29 -3.74 13.81
N GLU A 100 -15.26 -3.13 15.00
CA GLU A 100 -16.43 -2.54 15.66
C GLU A 100 -16.71 -1.13 15.17
N ARG A 101 -15.66 -0.37 14.86
CA ARG A 101 -15.72 1.05 14.49
C ARG A 101 -14.93 1.31 13.21
N PRO A 102 -15.48 0.95 12.02
CA PRO A 102 -14.75 1.12 10.76
C PRO A 102 -14.50 2.58 10.38
N GLY A 103 -15.27 3.52 10.95
CA GLY A 103 -15.12 4.96 10.73
C GLY A 103 -15.02 5.34 9.24
N PRO A 104 -13.98 6.06 8.81
CA PRO A 104 -13.85 6.46 7.41
C PRO A 104 -13.64 5.28 6.45
N LEU A 105 -13.30 4.08 6.94
CA LEU A 105 -13.14 2.88 6.12
C LEU A 105 -14.46 2.24 5.69
N ALA A 106 -15.58 2.55 6.37
CA ALA A 106 -16.89 1.94 6.10
C ALA A 106 -17.34 2.09 4.64
N ARG A 107 -16.91 3.14 3.95
CA ARG A 107 -17.24 3.44 2.54
C ARG A 107 -16.40 2.69 1.51
N PHE A 108 -15.38 1.93 1.91
CA PHE A 108 -14.46 1.26 0.97
C PHE A 108 -14.81 -0.21 0.72
N GLY A 109 -15.83 -0.72 1.41
CA GLY A 109 -16.36 -2.06 1.19
C GLY A 109 -15.57 -3.18 1.90
N PRO A 110 -15.95 -4.45 1.64
CA PRO A 110 -15.34 -5.61 2.28
C PRO A 110 -13.83 -5.69 2.04
N GLY A 111 -13.07 -6.10 3.07
CA GLY A 111 -11.62 -6.25 2.99
C GLY A 111 -10.81 -4.95 3.14
N ALA A 112 -11.45 -3.77 3.23
CA ALA A 112 -10.75 -2.51 3.43
C ALA A 112 -9.92 -2.48 4.73
N ILE A 113 -10.48 -2.98 5.82
CA ILE A 113 -9.80 -3.06 7.13
C ILE A 113 -8.57 -3.97 7.03
N ASP A 114 -8.72 -5.15 6.44
CA ASP A 114 -7.61 -6.11 6.26
C ASP A 114 -6.51 -5.52 5.35
N ALA A 115 -6.89 -4.79 4.30
CA ALA A 115 -5.94 -4.11 3.43
C ALA A 115 -5.15 -3.04 4.19
N VAL A 116 -5.79 -2.26 5.05
CA VAL A 116 -5.14 -1.25 5.90
C VAL A 116 -4.22 -1.91 6.92
N ARG A 117 -4.65 -2.97 7.60
CA ARG A 117 -3.83 -3.74 8.55
C ARG A 117 -2.61 -4.35 7.86
N ARG A 118 -2.80 -4.96 6.68
CA ARG A 118 -1.71 -5.51 5.87
C ARG A 118 -0.73 -4.41 5.44
N ALA A 119 -1.22 -3.26 5.00
CA ALA A 119 -0.38 -2.12 4.66
C ALA A 119 0.44 -1.67 5.87
N HIS A 120 -0.18 -1.52 7.04
CA HIS A 120 0.52 -1.13 8.28
C HIS A 120 1.62 -2.12 8.69
N ALA A 121 1.41 -3.41 8.45
CA ALA A 121 2.35 -4.46 8.83
C ALA A 121 3.64 -4.48 8.00
N PHE A 122 3.72 -3.78 6.86
CA PHE A 122 4.95 -3.76 6.08
C PHE A 122 6.04 -2.91 6.75
N PRO A 123 7.30 -3.40 6.80
CA PRO A 123 8.40 -2.68 7.44
C PRO A 123 8.80 -1.39 6.71
N HIS A 124 8.33 -1.22 5.46
CA HIS A 124 8.66 -0.09 4.60
C HIS A 124 7.46 0.80 4.29
N THR A 125 6.37 0.68 5.06
CA THR A 125 5.25 1.59 4.94
C THR A 125 5.68 3.00 5.29
N ALA A 126 5.21 3.97 4.49
CA ALA A 126 5.51 5.37 4.66
C ALA A 126 5.08 5.89 6.05
N ASP A 127 5.67 6.99 6.50
CA ASP A 127 5.32 7.65 7.75
C ASP A 127 3.84 8.05 7.77
N ILE A 128 3.37 8.61 6.65
CA ILE A 128 1.96 8.90 6.41
C ILE A 128 1.55 8.25 5.10
N MET A 129 0.62 7.30 5.18
CA MET A 129 -0.09 6.78 4.01
C MET A 129 -1.42 7.54 3.89
N VAL A 130 -1.68 8.13 2.72
CA VAL A 130 -2.84 8.96 2.42
C VAL A 130 -3.71 8.24 1.40
N ASN A 131 -4.94 7.89 1.74
CA ASN A 131 -5.89 7.42 0.74
C ASN A 131 -6.81 8.56 0.33
N SER A 132 -7.09 8.69 -0.96
CA SER A 132 -8.05 9.67 -1.45
C SER A 132 -9.45 9.46 -0.88
N TRP A 133 -10.26 10.49 -1.02
CA TRP A 133 -11.71 10.37 -0.89
C TRP A 133 -12.27 9.37 -1.91
N HIS A 134 -13.43 8.78 -1.56
CA HIS A 134 -14.18 7.83 -2.37
C HIS A 134 -15.68 8.05 -2.17
N ASP A 135 -16.44 8.07 -3.28
CA ASP A 135 -17.90 7.95 -3.27
C ASP A 135 -18.33 6.53 -3.66
N PRO A 136 -18.91 5.76 -2.72
CA PRO A 136 -19.33 4.38 -2.99
C PRO A 136 -20.53 4.26 -3.94
N ALA A 137 -21.32 5.32 -4.13
CA ALA A 137 -22.47 5.29 -5.03
C ALA A 137 -22.04 5.33 -6.50
N THR A 138 -21.04 6.15 -6.82
CA THR A 138 -20.53 6.33 -8.18
C THR A 138 -19.23 5.57 -8.45
N GLY A 139 -18.52 5.15 -7.41
CA GLY A 139 -17.15 4.63 -7.50
C GLY A 139 -16.12 5.72 -7.82
N GLN A 140 -16.45 6.99 -7.66
CA GLN A 140 -15.50 8.08 -7.88
C GLN A 140 -14.45 8.11 -6.79
N ILE A 141 -13.21 8.39 -7.20
CA ILE A 141 -12.05 8.64 -6.33
C ILE A 141 -11.37 9.92 -6.80
N HIS A 142 -10.45 10.45 -5.99
CA HIS A 142 -9.58 11.55 -6.41
C HIS A 142 -8.18 11.03 -6.63
N ALA A 143 -7.72 11.07 -7.88
CA ALA A 143 -6.31 10.79 -8.18
C ALA A 143 -5.44 11.95 -7.66
N PHE A 144 -4.29 11.62 -7.10
CA PHE A 144 -3.23 12.57 -6.74
C PHE A 144 -2.22 12.78 -7.89
N GLU A 145 -2.41 12.09 -9.01
CA GLU A 145 -1.61 12.22 -10.24
C GLU A 145 -2.47 12.72 -11.40
N GLU A 146 -1.81 13.30 -12.42
CA GLU A 146 -2.47 13.87 -13.60
C GLU A 146 -2.91 12.81 -14.64
N GLN A 147 -2.88 11.52 -14.28
CA GLN A 147 -3.23 10.43 -15.18
C GLN A 147 -4.75 10.20 -15.22
N ILE A 148 -5.26 9.80 -16.40
CA ILE A 148 -6.70 9.49 -16.59
C ILE A 148 -7.09 8.20 -15.84
N GLY A 149 -6.19 7.23 -15.79
CA GLY A 149 -6.35 6.02 -14.98
C GLY A 149 -5.79 6.22 -13.58
N SER A 150 -6.38 5.55 -12.58
CA SER A 150 -5.94 5.64 -11.19
C SER A 150 -6.04 4.27 -10.52
N HIS A 151 -5.10 4.01 -9.61
CA HIS A 151 -4.98 2.74 -8.90
C HIS A 151 -4.20 2.91 -7.59
N GLY A 152 -4.01 1.81 -6.85
CA GLY A 152 -3.03 1.69 -5.77
C GLY A 152 -3.60 1.98 -4.38
N GLY A 153 -4.53 2.92 -4.26
CA GLY A 153 -5.31 3.12 -3.05
C GLY A 153 -6.56 2.24 -2.99
N LEU A 154 -7.40 2.47 -1.99
CA LEU A 154 -8.72 1.86 -1.84
C LEU A 154 -9.79 2.66 -2.57
N GLY A 155 -10.82 1.96 -3.03
CA GLY A 155 -12.03 2.54 -3.60
C GLY A 155 -12.01 2.60 -5.13
N GLY A 156 -13.18 2.89 -5.70
CA GLY A 156 -13.39 2.97 -7.14
C GLY A 156 -13.41 1.61 -7.85
N ALA A 157 -13.30 1.66 -9.19
CA ALA A 157 -13.50 0.48 -10.04
C ALA A 157 -12.50 -0.66 -9.79
N GLN A 158 -11.30 -0.36 -9.27
CA GLN A 158 -10.30 -1.35 -8.88
C GLN A 158 -10.79 -2.32 -7.79
N SER A 159 -11.81 -1.93 -7.01
CA SER A 159 -12.41 -2.79 -5.97
C SER A 159 -13.34 -3.88 -6.51
N ARG A 160 -13.46 -4.05 -7.84
CA ARG A 160 -14.35 -5.03 -8.48
C ARG A 160 -13.59 -6.01 -9.39
N PRO A 161 -12.58 -6.74 -8.88
CA PRO A 161 -11.85 -7.72 -9.68
C PRO A 161 -12.73 -8.94 -10.00
N PHE A 162 -12.42 -9.62 -11.09
CA PHE A 162 -12.93 -10.95 -11.39
C PHE A 162 -11.82 -11.83 -11.97
N LEU A 163 -11.93 -13.14 -11.76
CA LEU A 163 -11.05 -14.14 -12.37
C LEU A 163 -11.88 -15.03 -13.28
N LEU A 164 -11.67 -14.91 -14.59
CA LEU A 164 -12.20 -15.87 -15.56
C LEU A 164 -11.21 -17.02 -15.69
N SER A 165 -11.68 -18.26 -15.51
CA SER A 165 -10.82 -19.45 -15.52
C SER A 165 -11.39 -20.58 -16.38
N PRO A 166 -10.54 -21.39 -17.04
CA PRO A 166 -10.96 -22.58 -17.78
C PRO A 166 -11.61 -23.63 -16.86
N LEU A 167 -12.69 -24.26 -17.32
CA LEU A 167 -13.39 -25.31 -16.57
C LEU A 167 -12.62 -26.63 -16.45
N THR A 168 -11.56 -26.81 -17.23
CA THR A 168 -10.71 -28.01 -17.21
C THR A 168 -9.67 -27.99 -16.09
N LEU A 169 -9.49 -26.85 -15.42
CA LEU A 169 -8.55 -26.68 -14.32
C LEU A 169 -9.29 -26.79 -12.98
N SER A 170 -8.54 -27.07 -11.92
CA SER A 170 -9.11 -27.05 -10.56
C SER A 170 -9.74 -25.70 -10.23
N VAL A 171 -10.83 -25.71 -9.44
CA VAL A 171 -11.52 -24.48 -9.05
C VAL A 171 -10.56 -23.48 -8.37
N PRO A 172 -10.63 -22.17 -8.69
CA PRO A 172 -9.68 -21.19 -8.15
C PRO A 172 -9.66 -21.14 -6.61
N ALA A 173 -10.83 -21.20 -6.00
CA ALA A 173 -11.02 -21.22 -4.55
C ALA A 173 -12.19 -22.14 -4.20
N GLU A 174 -12.24 -22.59 -2.94
CA GLU A 174 -13.38 -23.35 -2.43
C GLU A 174 -14.65 -22.48 -2.41
N HIS A 175 -15.81 -23.13 -2.39
CA HIS A 175 -17.07 -22.42 -2.44
C HIS A 175 -17.25 -21.49 -1.23
N GLY A 176 -17.45 -20.19 -1.48
CA GLY A 176 -17.60 -19.18 -0.44
C GLY A 176 -16.29 -18.56 0.05
N GLU A 177 -15.12 -19.03 -0.39
CA GLU A 177 -13.84 -18.39 -0.09
C GLU A 177 -13.54 -17.28 -1.10
N ALA A 178 -13.27 -16.06 -0.61
CA ALA A 178 -12.83 -14.96 -1.45
C ALA A 178 -11.31 -15.00 -1.67
N LEU A 179 -10.88 -14.96 -2.94
CA LEU A 179 -9.47 -14.76 -3.29
C LEU A 179 -9.08 -13.30 -3.08
N THR A 180 -8.46 -13.03 -1.94
CA THR A 180 -7.96 -11.68 -1.59
C THR A 180 -6.45 -11.59 -1.83
N GLY A 181 -6.04 -10.60 -2.62
CA GLY A 181 -4.64 -10.25 -2.83
C GLY A 181 -3.94 -11.05 -3.94
N ALA A 182 -2.84 -10.48 -4.44
CA ALA A 182 -2.08 -11.06 -5.54
C ALA A 182 -1.40 -12.39 -5.15
N GLU A 183 -1.05 -12.59 -3.89
CA GLU A 183 -0.38 -13.78 -3.40
C GLU A 183 -1.28 -15.02 -3.49
N ARG A 184 -2.55 -14.89 -3.08
CA ARG A 184 -3.54 -15.97 -3.22
C ARG A 184 -3.79 -16.30 -4.69
N VAL A 185 -3.96 -15.27 -5.53
CA VAL A 185 -4.13 -15.46 -6.99
C VAL A 185 -2.89 -16.13 -7.58
N HIS A 186 -1.69 -15.74 -7.17
CA HIS A 186 -0.45 -16.37 -7.62
C HIS A 186 -0.40 -17.87 -7.26
N GLY A 187 -0.82 -18.25 -6.05
CA GLY A 187 -0.93 -19.65 -5.65
C GLY A 187 -1.85 -20.47 -6.57
N VAL A 188 -2.98 -19.91 -6.96
CA VAL A 188 -3.90 -20.51 -7.93
C VAL A 188 -3.23 -20.69 -9.29
N LEU A 189 -2.60 -19.62 -9.81
CA LEU A 189 -1.92 -19.67 -11.11
C LEU A 189 -0.76 -20.67 -11.11
N ARG A 190 0.00 -20.76 -10.02
CA ARG A 190 1.10 -21.74 -9.87
C ARG A 190 0.60 -23.17 -9.84
N ARG A 191 -0.51 -23.44 -9.15
CA ARG A 191 -1.15 -24.75 -9.12
C ARG A 191 -1.59 -25.18 -10.52
N TRP A 192 -2.26 -24.31 -11.26
CA TRP A 192 -2.69 -24.58 -12.64
C TRP A 192 -1.53 -24.83 -13.60
N LEU A 193 -0.40 -24.13 -13.45
CA LEU A 193 0.81 -24.44 -14.23
C LEU A 193 1.28 -25.88 -13.98
N GLY A 194 1.20 -26.38 -12.74
CA GLY A 194 1.51 -27.78 -12.43
C GLY A 194 0.53 -28.78 -13.02
N GLU A 195 -0.77 -28.47 -13.03
CA GLU A 195 -1.81 -29.31 -13.64
C GLU A 195 -1.62 -29.46 -15.16
N LEU A 196 -1.16 -28.41 -15.83
CA LEU A 196 -0.96 -28.39 -17.28
C LEU A 196 0.36 -29.05 -17.72
N ASN A 197 1.42 -28.95 -16.93
CA ASN A 197 2.75 -29.43 -17.31
C ASN A 197 2.98 -30.93 -17.03
N GLY A 198 2.02 -31.63 -16.42
CA GLY A 198 2.23 -33.01 -15.96
C GLY A 198 3.32 -33.12 -14.87
N PRO A 199 3.62 -34.32 -14.36
CA PRO A 199 4.73 -34.49 -13.42
C PRO A 199 6.05 -34.05 -14.07
N GLU A 200 6.76 -33.11 -13.42
CA GLU A 200 8.11 -32.75 -13.82
C GLU A 200 9.01 -33.99 -13.67
N VAL A 201 9.44 -34.55 -14.80
CA VAL A 201 10.47 -35.60 -14.81
C VAL A 201 11.81 -34.89 -14.61
N PRO A 202 12.56 -35.15 -13.53
CA PRO A 202 13.90 -34.60 -13.37
C PRO A 202 14.72 -34.96 -14.61
N LEU A 203 15.36 -33.97 -15.22
CA LEU A 203 16.38 -34.23 -16.22
C LEU A 203 17.51 -34.95 -15.49
N ASP A 204 17.79 -36.20 -15.86
CA ASP A 204 18.95 -36.92 -15.36
C ASP A 204 20.18 -36.03 -15.52
N ALA A 205 20.88 -35.79 -14.41
CA ALA A 205 22.12 -35.05 -14.45
C ALA A 205 23.07 -35.78 -15.40
N ASP A 206 23.39 -35.11 -16.51
CA ASP A 206 24.27 -35.62 -17.55
C ASP A 206 25.51 -36.28 -16.91
N PRO A 207 25.73 -37.59 -17.13
CA PRO A 207 26.86 -38.31 -16.54
C PRO A 207 28.23 -37.71 -16.93
N GLU A 208 28.29 -36.85 -17.96
CA GLU A 208 29.52 -36.17 -18.38
C GLU A 208 30.02 -35.10 -17.39
N ARG A 209 29.19 -34.59 -16.46
CA ARG A 209 29.65 -33.61 -15.44
C ARG A 209 30.33 -34.22 -14.21
N ARG A 210 30.50 -35.54 -14.13
CA ARG A 210 31.26 -36.20 -13.05
C ARG A 210 32.72 -36.51 -13.39
N ALA A 211 33.17 -36.19 -14.60
CA ALA A 211 34.54 -36.39 -15.03
C ALA A 211 35.16 -35.07 -15.53
N ALA A 212 35.33 -34.11 -14.63
CA ALA A 212 36.20 -32.94 -14.82
C ALA A 212 36.80 -32.54 -13.47
#